data_AF-A0A3L6TFB0-F1
#
_entry.id   AF-A0A3L6TFB0-F1
#
_cell.length_a   1.000
_cell.length_b   1.000
_cell.length_c   1.000
_cell.angle_alpha   90.00
_cell.angle_beta   90.00
_cell.angle_gamma   90.00
#
_symmetry.space_group_name_H-M   'P 1'
#
loop_
_entity.id
_entity.type
_entity.pdbx_description
1 polymer ?
#
loop_
_entity_poly.entity_id
_entity_poly.type
_entity_poly.pdbx_seq_one_letter_code
_entity_poly.pdbx_strand_id
1 'polypeptide(L)'
;MLSTRKSLTRDVLESRGKHLDDNTCLFCSERETSQHLFFDCVVAKQVWTSISELLGLEIGSDFESVGSKWLCNKKFLVHNMISSAALWSIWKLRNNIHFQNSRWRDLGSLLLRITRTIQNWIILSPGQFEGQVNSFGERAKENSVQTWETYWLKRGVSPSSMADWRTSNYNWDMKYLPEDLKRICESEMLSF
;
A
#
# COMPACT_ATOMS: atom_id res chain seq x y z
N MET A 1 8.29 13.44 -20.85
CA MET A 1 6.93 14.04 -20.88
C MET A 1 6.69 14.70 -19.53
N LEU A 2 6.51 16.02 -19.53
CA LEU A 2 6.44 16.86 -18.34
C LEU A 2 5.29 16.43 -17.42
N SER A 3 5.62 16.01 -16.20
CA SER A 3 4.68 15.95 -15.07
C SER A 3 4.10 17.35 -14.90
N THR A 4 2.91 17.57 -15.48
CA THR A 4 2.26 18.87 -15.37
C THR A 4 1.88 19.08 -13.91
N ARG A 5 2.24 20.25 -13.38
CA ARG A 5 2.12 20.77 -12.01
C ARG A 5 0.70 20.69 -11.44
N LYS A 6 0.12 19.50 -11.31
CA LYS A 6 -1.25 19.23 -10.82
C LYS A 6 -1.28 18.31 -9.60
N SER A 7 -0.23 17.53 -9.33
CA SER A 7 -0.10 16.85 -8.05
C SER A 7 0.15 17.91 -6.96
N LEU A 8 -0.66 17.91 -5.91
CA LEU A 8 -0.48 18.80 -4.74
C LEU A 8 0.66 18.28 -3.84
N THR A 9 1.79 17.90 -4.41
CA THR A 9 3.00 17.57 -3.65
C THR A 9 3.53 18.83 -2.96
N ARG A 10 4.27 18.68 -1.84
CA ARG A 10 4.66 19.83 -1.00
C ARG A 10 5.50 20.86 -1.80
N ASP A 11 6.40 20.39 -2.65
CA ASP A 11 7.14 21.20 -3.63
C ASP A 11 6.22 22.02 -4.57
N VAL A 12 5.13 21.43 -5.06
CA VAL A 12 4.16 22.11 -5.93
C VAL A 12 3.34 23.15 -5.15
N LEU A 13 2.99 22.89 -3.89
CA LEU A 13 2.29 23.84 -3.02
C LEU A 13 3.18 25.05 -2.68
N GLU A 14 4.45 24.80 -2.35
CA GLU A 14 5.45 25.83 -2.08
C GLU A 14 5.70 26.70 -3.31
N SER A 15 5.84 26.09 -4.49
CA SER A 15 5.97 26.83 -5.76
C SER A 15 4.74 27.68 -6.12
N ARG A 16 3.59 27.44 -5.49
CA ARG A 16 2.34 28.22 -5.62
C ARG A 16 2.18 29.26 -4.50
N GLY A 17 3.21 29.52 -3.71
CA GLY A 17 3.20 30.53 -2.64
C GLY A 17 2.47 30.09 -1.37
N LYS A 18 2.20 28.79 -1.19
CA LYS A 18 1.72 28.25 0.09
C LYS A 18 2.93 27.87 0.92
N HIS A 19 3.22 28.65 1.96
CA HIS A 19 4.24 28.27 2.94
C HIS A 19 3.78 27.02 3.68
N LEU A 20 4.63 25.99 3.67
CA LEU A 20 4.44 24.78 4.45
C LEU A 20 5.59 24.76 5.45
N ASP A 21 5.27 24.69 6.74
CA ASP A 21 6.28 24.65 7.81
C ASP A 21 7.11 23.36 7.76
N ASP A 22 6.58 22.31 7.11
CA ASP A 22 7.21 21.02 6.91
C ASP A 22 7.06 20.55 5.45
N ASN A 23 8.20 20.37 4.78
CA ASN A 23 8.32 19.94 3.39
C ASN A 23 8.71 18.46 3.23
N THR A 24 8.67 17.68 4.31
CA THR A 24 9.10 16.28 4.31
C THR A 24 8.02 15.31 3.79
N CYS A 25 8.36 14.06 3.50
CA CYS A 25 7.42 13.06 3.04
C CYS A 25 6.70 12.50 4.25
N LEU A 26 5.37 12.42 4.19
CA LEU A 26 4.53 11.86 5.25
C LEU A 26 4.77 10.36 5.52
N PHE A 27 5.57 9.70 4.68
CA PHE A 27 5.91 8.28 4.83
C PHE A 27 7.32 8.03 5.38
N CYS A 28 8.28 8.93 5.16
CA CYS A 28 9.69 8.66 5.49
C CYS A 28 10.52 9.88 5.92
N SER A 29 9.88 11.05 6.09
CA SER A 29 10.53 12.28 6.57
C SER A 29 11.67 12.85 5.69
N GLU A 30 11.92 12.30 4.50
CA GLU A 30 12.78 12.91 3.47
C GLU A 30 12.08 14.04 2.71
N ARG A 31 12.78 14.86 1.91
CA ARG A 31 12.12 15.95 1.14
C ARG A 31 11.06 15.40 0.18
N GLU A 32 9.82 15.88 0.29
CA GLU A 32 8.73 15.43 -0.58
C GLU A 32 8.75 16.17 -1.92
N THR A 33 8.95 15.42 -3.00
CA THR A 33 8.71 15.84 -4.39
C THR A 33 7.77 14.86 -5.06
N SER A 34 7.25 15.18 -6.25
CA SER A 34 6.48 14.19 -7.04
C SER A 34 7.28 12.93 -7.35
N GLN A 35 8.55 13.06 -7.72
CA GLN A 35 9.42 11.90 -7.99
C GLN A 35 9.63 11.07 -6.72
N HIS A 36 9.91 11.72 -5.59
CA HIS A 36 10.10 11.02 -4.32
C HIS A 36 8.82 10.31 -3.87
N LEU A 37 7.68 11.02 -3.86
CA LEU A 37 6.40 10.45 -3.41
C LEU A 37 6.02 9.20 -4.20
N PHE A 38 6.22 9.23 -5.52
CA PHE A 38 5.75 8.16 -6.40
C PHE A 38 6.78 7.05 -6.64
N PHE A 39 8.08 7.29 -6.46
CA PHE A 39 9.10 6.33 -6.88
C PHE A 39 10.26 6.18 -5.87
N ASP A 40 10.79 7.27 -5.31
CA ASP A 40 12.01 7.16 -4.50
C ASP A 40 11.74 6.81 -3.03
N CYS A 41 10.55 7.17 -2.52
CA CYS A 41 10.12 6.91 -1.16
C CYS A 41 10.17 5.41 -0.85
N VAL A 42 10.67 5.05 0.33
CA VAL A 42 10.76 3.64 0.78
C VAL A 42 9.43 2.88 0.69
N VAL A 43 8.29 3.55 0.89
CA VAL A 43 6.97 2.93 0.73
C VAL A 43 6.63 2.72 -0.74
N ALA A 44 6.90 3.72 -1.60
CA ALA A 44 6.67 3.61 -3.03
C ALA A 44 7.54 2.51 -3.66
N LYS A 45 8.82 2.41 -3.29
CA LYS A 45 9.73 1.34 -3.74
C LYS A 45 9.17 -0.04 -3.43
N GLN A 46 8.68 -0.27 -2.21
CA GLN A 46 8.10 -1.57 -1.85
C GLN A 46 6.83 -1.91 -2.63
N VAL A 47 5.99 -0.91 -2.93
CA VAL A 47 4.83 -1.08 -3.82
C VAL A 47 5.29 -1.49 -5.22
N TRP A 48 6.29 -0.81 -5.79
CA TRP A 48 6.80 -1.11 -7.12
C TRP A 48 7.54 -2.44 -7.20
N THR A 49 8.26 -2.86 -6.17
CA THR A 49 8.83 -4.21 -6.06
C THR A 49 7.72 -5.26 -6.13
N SER A 50 6.66 -5.09 -5.32
CA SER A 50 5.51 -6.01 -5.34
C SER A 50 4.86 -6.06 -6.73
N ILE A 51 4.68 -4.92 -7.38
CA ILE A 51 4.08 -4.84 -8.71
C ILE A 51 4.99 -5.47 -9.78
N SER A 52 6.29 -5.24 -9.73
CA SER A 52 7.25 -5.77 -10.70
C SER A 52 7.31 -7.29 -10.64
N GLU A 53 7.33 -7.86 -9.44
CA GLU A 53 7.24 -9.30 -9.21
C GLU A 53 5.92 -9.90 -9.75
N LEU A 54 4.79 -9.19 -9.57
CA LEU A 54 3.50 -9.65 -10.08
C LEU A 54 3.50 -9.71 -11.61
N LEU A 55 4.05 -8.67 -12.24
CA LEU A 55 4.02 -8.51 -13.69
C LEU A 55 5.14 -9.28 -14.40
N GLY A 56 6.15 -9.76 -13.66
CA GLY A 56 7.38 -10.29 -14.24
C GLY A 56 8.11 -9.23 -15.07
N LEU A 57 7.98 -7.95 -14.71
CA LEU A 57 8.49 -6.81 -15.46
C LEU A 57 8.96 -5.73 -14.50
N GLU A 58 10.21 -5.31 -14.64
CA GLU A 58 10.76 -4.14 -13.95
C GLU A 58 9.99 -2.87 -14.35
N ILE A 59 9.29 -2.27 -13.39
CA ILE A 59 8.50 -1.05 -13.56
C ILE A 59 8.49 -0.22 -12.26
N GLY A 60 8.39 1.10 -12.39
CA GLY A 60 8.26 1.99 -11.23
C GLY A 60 9.57 2.53 -10.70
N SER A 61 10.60 2.62 -11.55
CA SER A 61 11.82 3.39 -11.22
C SER A 61 11.56 4.89 -11.29
N ASP A 62 10.68 5.31 -12.19
CA ASP A 62 10.36 6.71 -12.49
C ASP A 62 9.12 6.82 -13.39
N PHE A 63 8.75 8.07 -13.73
CA PHE A 63 7.65 8.36 -14.64
C PHE A 63 7.84 7.81 -16.07
N GLU A 64 9.07 7.67 -16.56
CA GLU A 64 9.35 7.14 -17.90
C GLU A 64 9.13 5.63 -17.97
N SER A 65 9.56 4.90 -16.93
CA SER A 65 9.35 3.46 -16.80
C SER A 65 7.87 3.08 -16.87
N VAL A 66 7.01 3.88 -16.24
CA VAL A 66 5.55 3.70 -16.26
C VAL A 66 4.95 4.26 -17.55
N GLY A 67 5.30 5.51 -17.90
CA GLY A 67 4.72 6.25 -19.01
C GLY A 67 5.01 5.63 -20.38
N SER A 68 6.17 5.00 -20.56
CA SER A 68 6.51 4.29 -21.80
C SER A 68 5.51 3.16 -22.12
N LYS A 69 4.95 2.50 -21.10
CA LYS A 69 3.92 1.45 -21.28
C LYS A 69 2.56 2.02 -21.62
N TRP A 70 2.25 3.21 -21.08
CA TRP A 70 1.00 3.91 -21.35
C TRP A 70 0.86 4.28 -22.83
N LEU A 71 1.97 4.57 -23.52
CA LEU A 71 2.00 4.85 -24.96
C LEU A 71 1.58 3.64 -25.81
N CYS A 72 1.80 2.42 -25.33
CA CYS A 72 1.44 1.17 -26.01
C CYS A 72 0.23 0.50 -25.34
N ASN A 73 -0.84 1.28 -25.09
CA ASN A 73 -1.95 0.85 -24.23
C ASN A 73 -2.60 -0.49 -24.61
N LYS A 74 -2.76 -0.80 -25.90
CA LYS A 74 -3.34 -2.10 -26.32
C LYS A 74 -2.45 -3.29 -25.91
N LYS A 75 -1.13 -3.12 -25.89
CA LYS A 75 -0.16 -4.16 -25.52
C LYS A 75 0.03 -4.27 -24.01
N PHE A 76 -0.04 -3.14 -23.30
CA PHE A 76 0.26 -3.05 -21.88
C PHE A 76 -0.95 -2.66 -21.02
N LEU A 77 -2.18 -2.89 -21.50
CA LEU A 77 -3.42 -2.45 -20.85
C LEU A 77 -3.42 -2.76 -19.34
N VAL A 78 -3.04 -3.97 -18.98
CA VAL A 78 -3.01 -4.46 -17.60
C VAL A 78 -1.92 -3.81 -16.76
N HIS A 79 -0.73 -3.65 -17.33
CA HIS A 79 0.37 -2.94 -16.69
C HIS A 79 -0.02 -1.49 -16.44
N ASN A 80 -0.74 -0.88 -17.38
CA ASN A 80 -1.21 0.49 -17.29
C ASN A 80 -2.31 0.63 -16.23
N MET A 81 -3.24 -0.33 -16.14
CA MET A 81 -4.25 -0.37 -15.08
C MET A 81 -3.60 -0.50 -13.69
N ILE A 82 -2.69 -1.45 -13.51
CA ILE A 82 -2.01 -1.70 -12.23
C ILE A 82 -1.14 -0.50 -11.82
N SER A 83 -0.31 0.00 -12.74
CA SER A 83 0.53 1.17 -12.46
C SER A 83 -0.30 2.43 -12.18
N SER A 84 -1.41 2.64 -12.88
CA SER A 84 -2.34 3.75 -12.60
C SER A 84 -3.01 3.60 -11.23
N ALA A 85 -3.45 2.40 -10.87
CA ALA A 85 -4.04 2.12 -9.56
C ALA A 85 -3.03 2.34 -8.41
N ALA A 86 -1.76 1.98 -8.63
CA ALA A 86 -0.68 2.21 -7.67
C ALA A 86 -0.43 3.70 -7.44
N LEU A 87 -0.20 4.47 -8.51
CA LEU A 87 0.01 5.92 -8.46
C LEU A 87 -1.18 6.62 -7.78
N TRP A 88 -2.41 6.26 -8.18
CA TRP A 88 -3.62 6.80 -7.58
C TRP A 88 -3.72 6.50 -6.08
N SER A 89 -3.44 5.26 -5.68
CA SER A 89 -3.56 4.83 -4.28
C SER A 89 -2.52 5.49 -3.39
N ILE A 90 -1.27 5.64 -3.86
CA ILE A 90 -0.20 6.37 -3.15
C ILE A 90 -0.60 7.83 -2.96
N TRP A 91 -1.01 8.50 -4.04
CA TRP A 91 -1.44 9.90 -4.00
C TRP A 91 -2.62 10.11 -3.05
N LYS A 92 -3.65 9.26 -3.17
CA LYS A 92 -4.87 9.33 -2.36
C LYS A 92 -4.57 9.11 -0.88
N LEU A 93 -3.71 8.14 -0.55
CA LEU A 93 -3.28 7.88 0.82
C LEU A 93 -2.54 9.08 1.40
N ARG A 94 -1.54 9.62 0.69
CA ARG A 94 -0.79 10.81 1.12
C ARG A 94 -1.74 11.98 1.39
N ASN A 95 -2.68 12.25 0.49
CA ASN A 95 -3.65 13.33 0.67
C ASN A 95 -4.60 13.10 1.84
N ASN A 96 -5.03 11.87 2.07
CA ASN A 96 -5.87 11.55 3.23
C ASN A 96 -5.12 11.77 4.55
N ILE A 97 -3.82 11.46 4.61
CA ILE A 97 -3.00 11.73 5.79
C ILE A 97 -2.92 13.24 6.03
N HIS A 98 -2.69 14.01 4.97
CA HIS A 98 -2.54 15.46 5.08
C HIS A 98 -3.85 16.21 5.38
N PHE A 99 -4.95 15.88 4.70
CA PHE A 99 -6.20 16.66 4.75
C PHE A 99 -7.31 16.03 5.60
N GLN A 100 -7.28 14.72 5.84
CA GLN A 100 -8.37 13.98 6.48
C GLN A 100 -7.96 13.35 7.82
N ASN A 101 -6.82 13.76 8.38
CA ASN A 101 -6.24 13.23 9.61
C ASN A 101 -6.15 11.68 9.63
N SER A 102 -6.04 11.08 8.44
CA SER A 102 -5.87 9.63 8.32
C SER A 102 -4.46 9.25 8.76
N ARG A 103 -4.29 8.03 9.26
CA ARG A 103 -2.98 7.50 9.62
C ARG A 103 -2.51 6.45 8.62
N TRP A 104 -1.24 6.53 8.23
CA TRP A 104 -0.56 5.39 7.61
C TRP A 104 -0.59 4.21 8.59
N ARG A 105 -0.88 3.01 8.09
CA ARG A 105 -0.90 1.78 8.91
C ARG A 105 0.27 0.88 8.54
N ASP A 106 0.23 0.33 7.34
CA ASP A 106 1.16 -0.68 6.87
C ASP A 106 1.09 -0.84 5.34
N LEU A 107 2.08 -1.51 4.76
CA LEU A 107 2.19 -1.76 3.32
C LEU A 107 1.04 -2.64 2.79
N GLY A 108 0.62 -3.66 3.54
CA GLY A 108 -0.45 -4.58 3.15
C GLY A 108 -1.78 -3.85 2.95
N SER A 109 -2.13 -2.94 3.85
CA SER A 109 -3.29 -2.05 3.74
C SER A 109 -3.28 -1.22 2.44
N LEU A 110 -2.10 -0.79 1.97
CA LEU A 110 -1.94 -0.06 0.70
C LEU A 110 -2.08 -0.97 -0.51
N LEU A 111 -1.40 -2.13 -0.50
CA LEU A 111 -1.52 -3.13 -1.57
C LEU A 111 -2.96 -3.63 -1.73
N LEU A 112 -3.71 -3.79 -0.63
CA LEU A 112 -5.12 -4.14 -0.66
C LEU A 112 -5.98 -3.02 -1.29
N ARG A 113 -5.68 -1.75 -1.01
CA ARG A 113 -6.36 -0.62 -1.68
C ARG A 113 -6.08 -0.59 -3.18
N ILE A 114 -4.85 -0.88 -3.59
CA ILE A 114 -4.48 -1.00 -5.00
C ILE A 114 -5.26 -2.14 -5.64
N THR A 115 -5.29 -3.31 -5.01
CA THR A 115 -6.06 -4.48 -5.47
C THR A 115 -7.54 -4.14 -5.65
N ARG A 116 -8.18 -3.54 -4.65
CA ARG A 116 -9.61 -3.14 -4.74
C ARG A 116 -9.85 -2.13 -5.86
N THR A 117 -8.92 -1.21 -6.07
CA THR A 117 -9.00 -0.24 -7.18
C THR A 117 -8.94 -0.96 -8.53
N ILE A 118 -8.04 -1.93 -8.68
CA ILE A 118 -7.93 -2.76 -9.88
C ILE A 118 -9.21 -3.59 -10.07
N GLN A 119 -9.73 -4.23 -9.02
CA GLN A 119 -10.97 -5.01 -9.06
C GLN A 119 -12.16 -4.18 -9.54
N ASN A 120 -12.30 -2.95 -9.04
CA ASN A 120 -13.32 -2.02 -9.51
C ASN A 120 -13.16 -1.65 -10.98
N TRP A 121 -11.95 -1.77 -11.54
CA TRP A 121 -11.64 -1.48 -12.93
C TRP A 121 -11.64 -2.74 -13.82
N ILE A 122 -11.83 -3.95 -13.27
CA ILE A 122 -11.92 -5.20 -14.05
C ILE A 122 -13.02 -5.12 -15.12
N ILE A 123 -14.11 -4.38 -14.84
CA ILE A 123 -15.18 -4.13 -15.83
C ILE A 123 -14.68 -3.49 -17.13
N LEU A 124 -13.54 -2.79 -17.09
CA LEU A 124 -12.91 -2.16 -18.25
C LEU A 124 -12.04 -3.13 -19.06
N SER A 125 -11.79 -4.34 -18.55
CA SER A 125 -11.02 -5.40 -19.23
C SER A 125 -11.60 -6.80 -18.94
N PRO A 126 -12.75 -7.15 -19.56
CA PRO A 126 -13.38 -8.45 -19.34
C PRO A 126 -12.50 -9.61 -19.84
N GLY A 127 -12.27 -10.61 -18.98
CA GLY A 127 -11.79 -11.93 -19.39
C GLY A 127 -10.27 -12.13 -19.49
N GLN A 128 -9.42 -11.12 -19.24
CA GLN A 128 -7.97 -11.30 -19.37
C GLN A 128 -7.23 -11.66 -18.08
N PHE A 129 -7.71 -11.28 -16.87
CA PHE A 129 -6.80 -11.28 -15.69
C PHE A 129 -7.43 -11.45 -14.28
N GLU A 130 -8.58 -12.13 -14.12
CA GLU A 130 -9.09 -12.44 -12.76
C GLU A 130 -8.04 -13.17 -11.91
N GLY A 131 -7.28 -14.10 -12.50
CA GLY A 131 -6.23 -14.85 -11.80
C GLY A 131 -5.10 -14.00 -11.22
N GLN A 132 -4.56 -13.03 -12.00
CA GLN A 132 -3.45 -12.18 -11.53
C GLN A 132 -3.91 -11.13 -10.50
N VAL A 133 -5.14 -10.62 -10.63
CA VAL A 133 -5.68 -9.68 -9.63
C VAL A 133 -5.97 -10.41 -8.31
N ASN A 134 -6.47 -11.65 -8.40
CA ASN A 134 -6.69 -12.48 -7.22
C ASN A 134 -5.37 -12.84 -6.54
N SER A 135 -4.34 -13.26 -7.29
CA SER A 135 -3.02 -13.57 -6.71
C SER A 135 -2.35 -12.34 -6.09
N PHE A 136 -2.49 -11.15 -6.70
CA PHE A 136 -2.02 -9.91 -6.09
C PHE A 136 -2.77 -9.57 -4.80
N GLY A 137 -4.09 -9.78 -4.79
CA GLY A 137 -4.93 -9.59 -3.61
C GLY A 137 -4.61 -10.56 -2.47
N GLU A 138 -4.35 -11.83 -2.79
CA GLU A 138 -3.90 -12.84 -1.82
C GLU A 138 -2.55 -12.48 -1.23
N ARG A 139 -1.57 -12.13 -2.06
CA ARG A 139 -0.26 -11.69 -1.56
C ARG A 139 -0.32 -10.40 -0.75
N ALA A 140 -1.19 -9.47 -1.13
CA ALA A 140 -1.45 -8.26 -0.34
C ALA A 140 -2.03 -8.59 1.04
N LYS A 141 -2.92 -9.58 1.11
CA LYS A 141 -3.46 -10.11 2.39
C LYS A 141 -2.36 -10.82 3.18
N GLU A 142 -1.58 -11.69 2.56
CA GLU A 142 -0.46 -12.40 3.21
C GLU A 142 0.57 -11.43 3.78
N ASN A 143 0.99 -10.42 3.04
CA ASN A 143 1.92 -9.39 3.53
C ASN A 143 1.32 -8.59 4.71
N SER A 144 0.02 -8.27 4.64
CA SER A 144 -0.70 -7.61 5.75
C SER A 144 -0.75 -8.51 6.99
N VAL A 145 -1.04 -9.80 6.80
CA VAL A 145 -1.10 -10.81 7.84
C VAL A 145 0.27 -10.99 8.46
N GLN A 146 1.32 -11.25 7.67
CA GLN A 146 2.67 -11.50 8.15
C GLN A 146 3.25 -10.30 8.93
N THR A 147 2.98 -9.07 8.49
CA THR A 147 3.35 -7.85 9.24
C THR A 147 2.73 -7.87 10.64
N TRP A 148 1.47 -8.27 10.70
CA TRP A 148 0.68 -8.27 11.92
C TRP A 148 0.99 -9.46 12.84
N GLU A 149 1.28 -10.63 12.28
CA GLU A 149 1.82 -11.77 13.02
C GLU A 149 3.19 -11.46 13.62
N THR A 150 4.06 -10.81 12.84
CA THR A 150 5.37 -10.37 13.31
C THR A 150 5.24 -9.38 14.47
N TYR A 151 4.22 -8.51 14.44
CA TYR A 151 3.91 -7.61 15.55
C TYR A 151 3.57 -8.36 16.84
N TRP A 152 2.69 -9.36 16.78
CA TRP A 152 2.28 -10.14 17.96
C TRP A 152 3.38 -11.06 18.48
N LEU A 153 4.14 -11.69 17.59
CA LEU A 153 5.30 -12.49 17.96
C LEU A 153 6.32 -11.65 18.75
N LYS A 154 6.59 -10.41 18.30
CA LYS A 154 7.48 -9.48 19.01
C LYS A 154 6.96 -9.07 20.39
N ARG A 155 5.65 -9.14 20.63
CA ARG A 155 5.02 -8.87 21.93
C ARG A 155 4.88 -10.09 22.83
N GLY A 156 5.43 -11.23 22.41
CA GLY A 156 5.50 -12.43 23.22
C GLY A 156 4.35 -13.40 23.03
N VAL A 157 3.50 -13.22 22.02
CA VAL A 157 2.58 -14.29 21.58
C VAL A 157 3.43 -15.42 21.01
N SER A 158 3.17 -16.65 21.45
CA SER A 158 3.91 -17.82 21.02
C SER A 158 3.62 -18.18 19.56
N PRO A 159 4.58 -18.76 18.82
CA PRO A 159 4.35 -19.23 17.45
C PRO A 159 3.21 -20.25 17.33
N SER A 160 3.00 -21.09 18.35
CA SER A 160 1.88 -22.04 18.42
C SER A 160 0.53 -21.33 18.50
N SER A 161 0.40 -20.34 19.38
CA SER A 161 -0.81 -19.53 19.49
C SER A 161 -1.14 -18.77 18.22
N MET A 162 -0.12 -18.23 17.54
CA MET A 162 -0.29 -17.59 16.23
C MET A 162 -0.79 -18.58 15.17
N ALA A 163 -0.28 -19.81 15.17
CA ALA A 163 -0.74 -20.85 14.25
C ALA A 163 -2.18 -21.27 14.53
N ASP A 164 -2.55 -21.45 15.79
CA ASP A 164 -3.92 -21.80 16.19
C ASP A 164 -4.90 -20.68 15.80
N TRP A 165 -4.52 -19.42 16.02
CA TRP A 165 -5.35 -18.28 15.64
C TRP A 165 -5.50 -18.10 14.12
N ARG A 166 -4.46 -18.46 13.36
CA ARG A 166 -4.54 -18.51 11.89
C ARG A 166 -5.61 -19.51 11.43
N THR A 167 -5.77 -20.65 12.12
CA THR A 167 -6.81 -21.65 11.75
C THR A 167 -8.23 -21.14 11.93
N SER A 168 -8.46 -20.16 12.82
CA SER A 168 -9.76 -19.50 12.99
C SER A 168 -9.96 -18.31 12.05
N ASN A 169 -9.09 -18.14 11.05
CA ASN A 169 -9.04 -16.97 10.17
C ASN A 169 -8.92 -15.66 10.98
N TYR A 170 -8.09 -15.69 12.03
CA TYR A 170 -7.85 -14.57 12.95
C TYR A 170 -9.14 -14.04 13.60
N ASN A 171 -10.00 -14.93 14.08
CA ASN A 171 -11.23 -14.55 14.77
C ASN A 171 -10.91 -13.80 16.08
N TRP A 172 -11.52 -12.63 16.25
CA TRP A 172 -11.29 -11.73 17.37
C TRP A 172 -12.22 -11.93 18.58
N ASP A 173 -13.13 -12.88 18.51
CA ASP A 173 -13.96 -13.23 19.64
C ASP A 173 -13.09 -13.80 20.78
N MET A 174 -13.06 -13.08 21.91
CA MET A 174 -12.27 -13.37 23.12
C MET A 174 -12.43 -14.80 23.64
N LYS A 175 -13.53 -15.47 23.29
CA LYS A 175 -13.76 -16.87 23.64
C LYS A 175 -12.85 -17.84 22.90
N TYR A 176 -12.36 -17.46 21.73
CA TYR A 176 -11.55 -18.29 20.82
C TYR A 176 -10.13 -17.74 20.60
N LEU A 177 -9.75 -16.67 21.31
CA LEU A 177 -8.37 -16.16 21.27
C LEU A 177 -7.42 -17.10 22.04
N PRO A 178 -6.19 -17.30 21.55
CA PRO A 178 -5.13 -17.91 22.34
C PRO A 178 -4.86 -17.16 23.66
N GLU A 179 -4.54 -17.89 24.72
CA GLU A 179 -4.49 -17.35 26.09
C GLU A 179 -3.38 -16.31 26.31
N ASP A 180 -2.23 -16.47 25.64
CA ASP A 180 -1.12 -15.51 25.66
C ASP A 180 -1.46 -14.21 24.94
N LEU A 181 -2.12 -14.30 23.78
CA LEU A 181 -2.66 -13.15 23.08
C LEU A 181 -3.75 -12.45 23.91
N LYS A 182 -4.69 -13.22 24.48
CA LYS A 182 -5.76 -12.71 25.34
C LYS A 182 -5.19 -11.95 26.53
N ARG A 183 -4.16 -12.49 27.20
CA ARG A 183 -3.46 -11.84 28.31
C ARG A 183 -2.82 -10.51 27.90
N ILE A 184 -2.19 -10.44 26.72
CA ILE A 184 -1.62 -9.19 26.21
C ILE A 184 -2.75 -8.18 25.92
N CYS A 185 -3.82 -8.60 25.25
CA CYS A 185 -4.98 -7.74 24.98
C CYS A 185 -5.64 -7.20 26.26
N GLU A 186 -5.82 -8.04 27.28
CA GLU A 186 -6.37 -7.66 28.58
C GLU A 186 -5.44 -6.69 29.33
N SER A 187 -4.12 -6.92 29.28
CA SER A 187 -3.14 -6.01 29.89
C SER A 187 -3.13 -4.63 29.23
N GLU A 188 -3.37 -4.54 27.92
CA GLU A 188 -3.43 -3.29 27.18
C GLU A 188 -4.79 -2.58 27.36
N MET A 189 -5.91 -3.31 27.46
CA MET A 189 -7.23 -2.73 27.74
C MET A 189 -7.35 -2.16 29.16
N LEU A 190 -6.64 -2.72 30.14
CA LEU A 190 -6.60 -2.21 31.53
C LEU A 190 -5.67 -0.99 31.69
N SER A 191 -4.95 -0.60 30.64
CA SER A 191 -4.06 0.57 30.63
C SER A 191 -4.71 1.86 30.07
N PHE A 192 -6.01 1.82 29.78
CA PHE A 192 -6.83 2.96 29.33
C PHE A 192 -7.93 3.31 30.33
#